data_AF-A0A7V2WGX6-F1
#
_entry.id   AF-A0A7V2WGX6-F1
#
_cell.length_a   1.000
_cell.length_b   1.000
_cell.length_c   1.000
_cell.angle_alpha   90.00
_cell.angle_beta   90.00
_cell.angle_gamma   90.00
#
_symmetry.space_group_name_H-M   'P 1'
#
loop_
_entity.id
_entity.type
_entity.pdbx_description
1 polymer ?
#
loop_
_entity_poly.entity_id
_entity_poly.type
_entity_poly.pdbx_seq_one_letter_code
_entity_poly.pdbx_strand_id
1 'polypeptide(L)'
;MNMHSYKSLSLLALLLTVSALIHGENLSTERHRLIGQFITRHDDYEVYSPMVKTEAGRLVCDQQYTHKKTLTMAEKQQLKKANYAYQKQHKKPIYEHYLQKLQAIGDQYARDLKKLDSAKTREEWQHKWSKLDKQRQQKEQQLWLWQKKQYKRIENEANAIEQQTLGGVDKPFYLYVIHSPKNENEPIVPLQGRWTTPQYLKEFNQSISPFLSRCGDIGDVKVLHYYKDNYNPLRNKWVKTEQPVIFFNYRFFRGQLQPAPSENDQHVPFYFFDPAQNSALTLAGFRKKQQQADRRAARYRETFKYARGRKPGIVYKLAPFWAHYSQFDIARRIFDGDMEGFNTTGEFKAMFMALADVWSRQCKSQVKSFTTFEVPYEAYAGSSWEMDGTQIIHKVKGKKIYHIDSRFAPFWSSYQPAVNLFLLKTRIPAIMASGHNLMRKSLKEASKILNESSQAFIIEHLQMARFIQQQGCSSATVQQMVSNFLRAANNQPSAQKAGIRFKGAEHESDPVLK
;
A
#
# COMPACT_ATOMS: atom_id res chain seq x y z
N MET A 1 13.42 26.70 -42.44
CA MET A 1 13.93 25.86 -41.33
C MET A 1 13.60 26.55 -40.02
N ASN A 2 12.69 25.99 -39.21
CA ASN A 2 12.07 26.69 -38.08
C ASN A 2 12.81 26.43 -36.75
N MET A 3 13.50 27.45 -36.24
CA MET A 3 14.18 27.47 -34.92
C MET A 3 13.24 27.34 -33.71
N HIS A 4 11.91 27.38 -33.90
CA HIS A 4 10.95 27.27 -32.79
C HIS A 4 10.74 25.85 -32.24
N SER A 5 11.15 24.81 -32.95
CA SER A 5 10.95 23.41 -32.49
C SER A 5 11.92 22.99 -31.39
N TYR A 6 13.14 23.54 -31.36
CA TYR A 6 14.18 23.15 -30.41
C TYR A 6 13.94 23.67 -28.98
N LYS A 7 13.32 24.85 -28.83
CA LYS A 7 13.05 25.43 -27.50
C LYS A 7 12.04 24.60 -26.68
N SER A 8 11.09 23.94 -27.34
CA SER A 8 10.04 23.15 -26.70
C SER A 8 10.54 21.80 -26.15
N LEU A 9 11.48 21.17 -26.87
CA LEU A 9 12.12 19.91 -26.47
C LEU A 9 13.07 20.10 -25.29
N SER A 10 13.85 21.19 -25.28
CA SER A 10 14.73 21.53 -24.16
C SER A 10 13.94 21.83 -22.88
N LEU A 11 12.78 22.49 -22.99
CA LEU A 11 11.92 22.80 -21.84
C LEU A 11 11.28 21.54 -21.24
N LEU A 12 10.85 20.58 -22.07
CA LEU A 12 10.24 19.33 -21.60
C LEU A 12 11.26 18.40 -20.93
N ALA A 13 12.48 18.32 -21.48
CA ALA A 13 13.59 17.58 -20.87
C ALA A 13 13.97 18.20 -19.51
N LEU A 14 14.05 19.54 -19.45
CA LEU A 14 14.31 20.28 -18.21
C LEU A 14 13.23 20.00 -17.15
N LEU A 15 11.95 20.02 -17.52
CA LEU A 15 10.83 19.76 -16.60
C LEU A 15 10.80 18.32 -16.06
N LEU A 16 11.21 17.33 -16.87
CA LEU A 16 11.31 15.93 -16.45
C LEU A 16 12.51 15.71 -15.52
N THR A 17 13.66 16.32 -15.78
CA THR A 17 14.81 16.29 -14.87
C THR A 17 14.51 17.01 -13.56
N VAL A 18 13.83 18.17 -13.61
CA VAL A 18 13.43 18.94 -12.43
C VAL A 18 12.41 18.15 -11.60
N SER A 19 11.45 17.46 -12.22
CA SER A 19 10.48 16.64 -11.48
C SER A 19 11.13 15.41 -10.81
N ALA A 20 12.12 14.78 -11.46
CA ALA A 20 12.88 13.67 -10.87
C ALA A 20 13.78 14.15 -9.72
N LEU A 21 14.42 15.31 -9.86
CA LEU A 21 15.22 15.97 -8.82
C LEU A 21 14.33 16.35 -7.62
N ILE A 22 13.20 17.02 -7.85
CA ILE A 22 12.23 17.39 -6.81
C ILE A 22 11.70 16.15 -6.08
N HIS A 23 11.47 15.03 -6.78
CA HIS A 23 11.02 13.81 -6.13
C HIS A 23 12.12 13.16 -5.27
N GLY A 24 13.36 13.14 -5.77
CA GLY A 24 14.53 12.64 -5.02
C GLY A 24 14.85 13.49 -3.79
N GLU A 25 14.81 14.81 -3.90
CA GLU A 25 15.03 15.75 -2.80
C GLU A 25 13.95 15.64 -1.72
N ASN A 26 12.68 15.51 -2.11
CA ASN A 26 11.59 15.31 -1.16
C ASN A 26 11.72 13.99 -0.38
N LEU A 27 12.12 12.91 -1.05
CA LEU A 27 12.34 11.61 -0.39
C LEU A 27 13.56 11.64 0.54
N SER A 28 14.64 12.30 0.12
CA SER A 28 15.83 12.49 0.95
C SER A 28 15.52 13.32 2.20
N THR A 29 14.85 14.45 2.03
CA THR A 29 14.46 15.33 3.14
C THR A 29 13.55 14.60 4.12
N GLU A 30 12.56 13.86 3.62
CA GLU A 30 11.65 13.08 4.48
C GLU A 30 12.38 11.92 5.19
N ARG A 31 13.34 11.25 4.52
CA ARG A 31 14.19 10.24 5.16
C ARG A 31 14.99 10.87 6.31
N HIS A 32 15.71 11.96 6.07
CA HIS A 32 16.50 12.63 7.11
C HIS A 32 15.62 13.06 8.30
N ARG A 33 14.41 13.56 8.03
CA ARG A 33 13.43 13.90 9.07
C ARG A 33 13.00 12.70 9.92
N LEU A 34 12.95 11.50 9.33
CA LEU A 34 12.49 10.28 9.99
C LEU A 34 13.60 9.51 10.71
N ILE A 35 14.81 9.46 10.13
CA ILE A 35 15.92 8.67 10.70
C ILE A 35 16.53 9.36 11.93
N GLY A 36 16.38 10.68 12.07
CA GLY A 36 16.79 11.43 13.25
C GLY A 36 18.26 11.83 13.28
N GLN A 37 18.83 11.90 14.49
CA GLN A 37 20.20 12.40 14.68
C GLN A 37 21.24 11.31 14.40
N PHE A 38 22.39 11.73 13.87
CA PHE A 38 23.56 10.90 13.67
C PHE A 38 24.13 10.43 15.01
N ILE A 39 24.47 9.13 15.10
CA ILE A 39 25.06 8.50 16.29
C ILE A 39 26.54 8.22 16.06
N THR A 40 26.85 7.46 15.00
CA THR A 40 28.20 6.96 14.73
C THR A 40 28.37 6.62 13.26
N ARG A 41 29.63 6.51 12.81
CA ARG A 41 30.02 6.07 11.48
C ARG A 41 31.00 4.90 11.59
N HIS A 42 30.76 3.91 10.76
CA HIS A 42 31.67 2.83 10.41
C HIS A 42 32.09 3.00 8.94
N ASP A 43 33.09 2.25 8.49
CA ASP A 43 33.59 2.30 7.11
C ASP A 43 32.50 2.06 6.05
N ASP A 44 31.51 1.24 6.38
CA ASP A 44 30.50 0.77 5.41
C ASP A 44 29.09 1.30 5.73
N TYR A 45 28.88 1.93 6.89
CA TYR A 45 27.56 2.42 7.30
C TYR A 45 27.60 3.58 8.28
N GLU A 46 26.51 4.34 8.31
CA GLU A 46 26.22 5.38 9.30
C GLU A 46 25.00 4.97 10.12
N VAL A 47 24.97 5.30 11.41
CA VAL A 47 23.86 4.96 12.30
C VAL A 47 23.16 6.24 12.77
N TYR A 48 21.84 6.25 12.69
CA TYR A 48 20.97 7.36 13.08
C TYR A 48 19.85 6.86 14.01
N SER A 49 19.25 7.77 14.78
CA SER A 49 18.00 7.47 15.48
C SER A 49 17.17 8.74 15.77
N PRO A 50 15.84 8.68 15.61
CA PRO A 50 14.93 9.77 16.00
C PRO A 50 14.75 9.88 17.51
N MET A 51 15.29 8.93 18.27
CA MET A 51 15.22 8.88 19.73
C MET A 51 16.48 9.45 20.38
N VAL A 52 17.28 10.18 19.60
CA VAL A 52 18.53 10.81 20.03
C VAL A 52 18.39 12.31 19.95
N LYS A 53 18.84 12.97 21.01
CA LYS A 53 18.95 14.42 21.07
C LYS A 53 20.35 14.80 21.54
N THR A 54 20.70 16.06 21.32
CA THR A 54 21.95 16.63 21.82
C THR A 54 21.65 17.44 23.07
N GLU A 55 22.26 17.07 24.19
CA GLU A 55 22.20 17.82 25.45
C GLU A 55 23.63 18.17 25.89
N ALA A 56 23.88 19.46 26.15
CA ALA A 56 25.21 19.97 26.51
C ALA A 56 26.33 19.49 25.56
N GLY A 57 26.06 19.48 24.25
CA GLY A 57 27.01 19.03 23.23
C GLY A 57 27.26 17.52 23.17
N ARG A 58 26.50 16.71 23.91
CA ARG A 58 26.60 15.25 23.93
C ARG A 58 25.33 14.60 23.41
N LEU A 59 25.49 13.51 22.66
CA LEU A 59 24.35 12.69 22.23
C LEU A 59 23.83 11.89 23.42
N VAL A 60 22.56 12.09 23.73
CA VAL A 60 21.83 11.36 24.78
C VAL A 60 20.56 10.77 24.18
N CYS A 61 20.10 9.66 24.76
CA CYS A 61 18.78 9.17 24.43
C CYS A 61 17.72 10.15 24.94
N ASP A 62 16.70 10.36 24.14
CA ASP A 62 15.58 11.17 24.57
C ASP A 62 14.79 10.43 25.66
N GLN A 63 14.75 11.02 26.86
CA GLN A 63 14.19 10.41 28.07
C GLN A 63 12.71 10.01 27.92
N GLN A 64 12.00 10.57 26.94
CA GLN A 64 10.67 10.09 26.60
C GLN A 64 10.66 8.60 26.15
N TYR A 65 11.83 8.06 25.79
CA TYR A 65 12.07 6.68 25.33
C TYR A 65 12.92 5.82 26.28
N THR A 66 13.55 6.36 27.32
CA THR A 66 14.36 5.59 28.28
C THR A 66 13.67 5.48 29.64
N HIS A 67 13.64 4.27 30.20
CA HIS A 67 13.08 3.92 31.51
C HIS A 67 11.58 4.15 31.70
N LYS A 68 10.79 3.16 31.27
CA LYS A 68 9.42 2.96 31.73
C LYS A 68 9.22 1.52 32.13
N LYS A 69 8.46 1.32 33.21
CA LYS A 69 8.15 0.01 33.81
C LYS A 69 7.89 -1.00 32.68
N THR A 70 8.76 -2.00 32.55
CA THR A 70 8.54 -3.12 31.64
C THR A 70 7.26 -3.80 32.09
N LEU A 71 6.16 -3.53 31.39
CA LEU A 71 4.91 -4.17 31.71
C LEU A 71 5.05 -5.67 31.53
N THR A 72 4.53 -6.42 32.49
CA THR A 72 4.28 -7.84 32.33
C THR A 72 3.35 -8.08 31.14
N MET A 73 3.37 -9.28 30.59
CA MET A 73 2.46 -9.64 29.48
C MET A 73 0.98 -9.44 29.87
N ALA A 74 0.62 -9.72 31.12
CA ALA A 74 -0.73 -9.51 31.64
C ALA A 74 -1.12 -8.02 31.64
N GLU A 75 -0.26 -7.14 32.15
CA GLU A 75 -0.47 -5.69 32.13
C GLU A 75 -0.57 -5.17 30.68
N LYS A 76 0.31 -5.62 29.78
CA LYS A 76 0.25 -5.28 28.33
C LYS A 76 -1.09 -5.70 27.72
N GLN A 77 -1.62 -6.85 28.12
CA GLN A 77 -2.90 -7.36 27.60
C GLN A 77 -4.09 -6.59 28.18
N GLN A 78 -4.07 -6.27 29.48
CA GLN A 78 -5.11 -5.50 30.15
C GLN A 78 -5.21 -4.08 29.58
N LEU A 79 -4.07 -3.42 29.36
CA LEU A 79 -4.05 -2.09 28.77
C LEU A 79 -4.57 -2.09 27.32
N LYS A 80 -4.20 -3.10 26.52
CA LYS A 80 -4.75 -3.28 25.18
C LYS A 80 -6.26 -3.47 25.19
N LYS A 81 -6.78 -4.26 26.13
CA LYS A 81 -8.22 -4.42 26.34
C LYS A 81 -8.88 -3.08 26.68
N ALA A 82 -8.27 -2.28 27.57
CA ALA A 82 -8.77 -0.97 27.96
C ALA A 82 -8.76 0.04 26.78
N ASN A 83 -7.65 0.16 26.05
CA ASN A 83 -7.55 1.03 24.87
C ASN A 83 -8.56 0.59 23.79
N TYR A 84 -8.69 -0.71 23.53
CA TYR A 84 -9.71 -1.21 22.60
C TYR A 84 -11.14 -0.91 23.06
N ALA A 85 -11.45 -1.10 24.35
CA ALA A 85 -12.76 -0.77 24.90
C ALA A 85 -13.07 0.73 24.74
N TYR A 86 -12.10 1.60 25.06
CA TYR A 86 -12.20 3.04 24.86
C TYR A 86 -12.47 3.39 23.40
N GLN A 87 -11.66 2.89 22.46
CA GLN A 87 -11.87 3.14 21.04
C GLN A 87 -13.22 2.61 20.56
N LYS A 88 -13.65 1.44 21.01
CA LYS A 88 -14.95 0.86 20.64
C LYS A 88 -16.10 1.72 21.15
N GLN A 89 -16.04 2.16 22.41
CA GLN A 89 -17.05 3.00 23.04
C GLN A 89 -17.18 4.35 22.33
N HIS A 90 -16.07 4.96 21.90
CA HIS A 90 -16.08 6.30 21.33
C HIS A 90 -16.22 6.31 19.79
N LYS A 91 -15.70 5.31 19.08
CA LYS A 91 -15.84 5.22 17.61
C LYS A 91 -17.24 4.77 17.17
N LYS A 92 -17.93 3.94 17.96
CA LYS A 92 -19.25 3.42 17.61
C LYS A 92 -20.28 4.55 17.38
N PRO A 93 -20.46 5.52 18.30
CA PRO A 93 -21.39 6.65 18.07
C PRO A 93 -21.05 7.48 16.83
N ILE A 94 -19.76 7.69 16.55
CA ILE A 94 -19.32 8.42 15.34
C ILE A 94 -19.68 7.65 14.07
N TYR A 95 -19.50 6.32 14.09
CA TYR A 95 -19.85 5.47 12.96
C TYR A 95 -21.37 5.46 12.72
N GLU A 96 -22.17 5.34 13.79
CA GLU A 96 -23.62 5.39 13.70
C GLU A 96 -24.11 6.75 13.18
N HIS A 97 -23.52 7.85 13.66
CA HIS A 97 -23.79 9.19 13.13
C HIS A 97 -23.42 9.31 11.64
N TYR A 98 -22.27 8.77 11.24
CA TYR A 98 -21.84 8.74 9.85
C TYR A 98 -22.85 7.99 8.96
N LEU A 99 -23.32 6.81 9.39
CA LEU A 99 -24.31 6.03 8.64
C LEU A 99 -25.65 6.76 8.52
N GLN A 100 -26.14 7.36 9.60
CA GLN A 100 -27.38 8.15 9.59
C GLN A 100 -27.29 9.33 8.61
N LYS A 101 -26.15 10.06 8.62
CA LYS A 101 -25.93 11.18 7.70
C LYS A 101 -25.80 10.72 6.25
N LEU A 102 -25.14 9.60 6.00
CA LEU A 102 -25.02 9.02 4.67
C LEU A 102 -26.38 8.59 4.12
N GLN A 103 -27.21 7.94 4.95
CA GLN A 103 -28.59 7.60 4.60
C GLN A 103 -29.41 8.86 4.27
N ALA A 104 -29.32 9.91 5.10
CA ALA A 104 -30.02 11.18 4.84
C ALA A 104 -29.59 11.85 3.52
N ILE A 105 -28.29 11.77 3.17
CA ILE A 105 -27.78 12.22 1.87
C ILE A 105 -28.40 11.40 0.73
N GLY A 106 -28.46 10.07 0.88
CA GLY A 106 -29.09 9.17 -0.08
C GLY A 106 -30.58 9.44 -0.28
N ASP A 107 -31.34 9.60 0.82
CA ASP A 107 -32.77 9.89 0.79
C ASP A 107 -33.05 11.25 0.15
N GLN A 108 -32.22 12.26 0.43
CA GLN A 108 -32.32 13.57 -0.21
C GLN A 108 -32.04 13.47 -1.71
N TYR A 109 -30.98 12.76 -2.09
CA TYR A 109 -30.64 12.54 -3.49
C TYR A 109 -31.76 11.81 -4.25
N ALA A 110 -32.38 10.79 -3.66
CA ALA A 110 -33.52 10.09 -4.24
C ALA A 110 -34.74 11.02 -4.44
N ARG A 111 -35.03 11.90 -3.46
CA ARG A 111 -36.08 12.92 -3.61
C ARG A 111 -35.77 13.92 -4.72
N ASP A 112 -34.51 14.35 -4.84
CA ASP A 112 -34.11 15.31 -5.87
C ASP A 112 -34.06 14.67 -7.26
N LEU A 113 -33.73 13.39 -7.38
CA LEU A 113 -33.85 12.63 -8.63
C LEU A 113 -35.29 12.57 -9.15
N LYS A 114 -36.29 12.37 -8.27
CA LYS A 114 -37.71 12.39 -8.68
C LYS A 114 -38.15 13.74 -9.27
N LYS A 115 -37.50 14.84 -8.88
CA LYS A 115 -37.77 16.17 -9.46
C LYS A 115 -37.21 16.32 -10.87
N LEU A 116 -36.25 15.47 -11.27
CA LEU A 116 -35.68 15.48 -12.62
C LEU A 116 -36.66 15.02 -13.69
N ASP A 117 -37.72 14.30 -13.32
CA ASP A 117 -38.77 13.86 -14.26
C ASP A 117 -39.53 15.05 -14.89
N SER A 118 -39.36 16.26 -14.34
CA SER A 118 -39.87 17.51 -14.90
C SER A 118 -38.99 18.16 -15.97
N ALA A 119 -37.81 17.59 -16.28
CA ALA A 119 -36.92 18.13 -17.31
C ALA A 119 -37.54 17.99 -18.70
N LYS A 120 -37.53 19.07 -19.50
CA LYS A 120 -38.19 19.08 -20.82
C LYS A 120 -37.32 18.47 -21.91
N THR A 121 -36.01 18.41 -21.70
CA THR A 121 -35.04 17.90 -22.66
C THR A 121 -34.03 16.98 -22.00
N ARG A 122 -33.39 16.14 -22.82
CA ARG A 122 -32.34 15.23 -22.39
C ARG A 122 -31.09 15.98 -21.91
N GLU A 123 -30.69 17.07 -22.58
CA GLU A 123 -29.56 17.89 -22.13
C GLU A 123 -29.83 18.52 -20.76
N GLU A 124 -31.04 19.06 -20.56
CA GLU A 124 -31.44 19.65 -19.28
C GLU A 124 -31.42 18.60 -18.15
N TRP A 125 -31.93 17.40 -18.43
CA TRP A 125 -31.89 16.28 -17.49
C TRP A 125 -30.45 15.90 -17.12
N GLN A 126 -29.57 15.72 -18.13
CA GLN A 126 -28.17 15.35 -17.91
C GLN A 126 -27.41 16.41 -17.12
N HIS A 127 -27.63 17.70 -17.42
CA HIS A 127 -27.01 18.79 -16.70
C HIS A 127 -27.45 18.83 -15.23
N LYS A 128 -28.77 18.76 -14.97
CA LYS A 128 -29.31 18.75 -13.60
C LYS A 128 -28.87 17.51 -12.82
N TRP A 129 -28.87 16.34 -13.45
CA TRP A 129 -28.38 15.10 -12.85
C TRP A 129 -26.91 15.18 -12.47
N SER A 130 -26.04 15.63 -13.38
CA SER A 130 -24.59 15.80 -13.13
C SER A 130 -24.33 16.76 -11.97
N LYS A 131 -25.08 17.87 -11.90
CA LYS A 131 -25.01 18.82 -10.79
C LYS A 131 -25.42 18.17 -9.45
N LEU A 132 -26.53 17.42 -9.43
CA LEU A 132 -26.99 16.72 -8.23
C LEU A 132 -26.00 15.65 -7.77
N ASP A 133 -25.45 14.86 -8.69
CA ASP A 133 -24.47 13.83 -8.36
C ASP A 133 -23.18 14.44 -7.81
N LYS A 134 -22.69 15.54 -8.39
CA LYS A 134 -21.53 16.29 -7.87
C LYS A 134 -21.78 16.81 -6.46
N GLN A 135 -22.97 17.33 -6.17
CA GLN A 135 -23.34 17.79 -4.83
C GLN A 135 -23.39 16.65 -3.81
N ARG A 136 -23.94 15.48 -4.20
CA ARG A 136 -23.92 14.27 -3.39
C ARG A 136 -22.51 13.84 -3.05
N GLN A 137 -21.64 13.69 -4.06
CA GLN A 137 -20.24 13.29 -3.89
C GLN A 137 -19.48 14.25 -2.97
N GLN A 138 -19.69 15.57 -3.11
CA GLN A 138 -19.08 16.58 -2.23
C GLN A 138 -19.52 16.41 -0.77
N LYS A 139 -20.82 16.19 -0.51
CA LYS A 139 -21.33 15.96 0.84
C LYS A 139 -20.80 14.65 1.45
N GLU A 140 -20.78 13.57 0.67
CA GLU A 140 -20.19 12.28 1.09
C GLU A 140 -18.70 12.44 1.43
N GLN A 141 -17.93 13.16 0.59
CA GLN A 141 -16.52 13.42 0.83
C GLN A 141 -16.27 14.26 2.10
N GLN A 142 -17.07 15.31 2.33
CA GLN A 142 -16.98 16.13 3.54
C GLN A 142 -17.30 15.31 4.80
N LEU A 143 -18.34 14.47 4.74
CA LEU A 143 -18.73 13.58 5.83
C LEU A 143 -17.64 12.54 6.14
N TRP A 144 -17.01 11.98 5.11
CA TRP A 144 -15.87 11.08 5.26
C TRP A 144 -14.66 11.76 5.91
N LEU A 145 -14.32 12.98 5.48
CA LEU A 145 -13.23 13.77 6.09
C LEU A 145 -13.52 14.09 7.57
N TRP A 146 -14.77 14.42 7.89
CA TRP A 146 -15.21 14.64 9.27
C TRP A 146 -15.01 13.38 10.12
N GLN A 147 -15.49 12.23 9.65
CA GLN A 147 -15.33 10.95 10.37
C GLN A 147 -13.85 10.62 10.60
N LYS A 148 -13.02 10.77 9.56
CA LYS A 148 -11.58 10.54 9.64
C LYS A 148 -10.91 11.44 10.68
N LYS A 149 -11.31 12.72 10.76
CA LYS A 149 -10.81 13.66 11.78
C LYS A 149 -11.20 13.21 13.20
N GLN A 150 -12.44 12.78 13.41
CA GLN A 150 -12.90 12.30 14.72
C GLN A 150 -12.19 11.01 15.15
N TYR A 151 -12.01 10.06 14.22
CA TYR A 151 -11.27 8.83 14.51
C TYR A 151 -9.82 9.10 14.88
N LYS A 152 -9.16 10.02 14.18
CA LYS A 152 -7.79 10.44 14.51
C LYS A 152 -7.73 11.11 15.89
N ARG A 153 -8.75 11.89 16.26
CA ARG A 153 -8.85 12.48 17.61
C ARG A 153 -8.92 11.40 18.69
N ILE A 154 -9.83 10.44 18.54
CA ILE A 154 -9.97 9.31 19.49
C ILE A 154 -8.70 8.47 19.55
N GLU A 155 -8.06 8.23 18.41
CA GLU A 155 -6.79 7.49 18.37
C GLU A 155 -5.69 8.26 19.13
N ASN A 156 -5.60 9.58 18.95
CA ASN A 156 -4.68 10.41 19.71
C ASN A 156 -5.00 10.42 21.22
N GLU A 157 -6.28 10.55 21.60
CA GLU A 157 -6.74 10.49 23.00
C GLU A 157 -6.40 9.13 23.62
N ALA A 158 -6.70 8.03 22.92
CA ALA A 158 -6.39 6.68 23.36
C ALA A 158 -4.89 6.45 23.50
N ASN A 159 -4.10 6.94 22.54
CA ASN A 159 -2.63 6.91 22.60
C ASN A 159 -2.10 7.79 23.74
N ALA A 160 -2.74 8.91 24.05
CA ALA A 160 -2.37 9.77 25.17
C ALA A 160 -2.67 9.10 26.52
N ILE A 161 -3.84 8.44 26.66
CA ILE A 161 -4.18 7.62 27.84
C ILE A 161 -3.18 6.47 27.99
N GLU A 162 -2.86 5.78 26.89
CA GLU A 162 -1.86 4.73 26.88
C GLU A 162 -0.49 5.28 27.29
N GLN A 163 -0.09 6.43 26.78
CA GLN A 163 1.16 7.11 27.17
C GLN A 163 1.14 7.55 28.65
N GLN A 164 0.05 8.09 29.17
CA GLN A 164 -0.05 8.50 30.57
C GLN A 164 -0.03 7.29 31.51
N THR A 165 -0.72 6.20 31.14
CA THR A 165 -0.82 4.98 31.96
C THR A 165 0.48 4.18 31.97
N LEU A 166 1.23 4.20 30.85
CA LEU A 166 2.52 3.50 30.71
C LEU A 166 3.71 4.34 31.17
N GLY A 167 3.49 5.60 31.52
CA GLY A 167 4.52 6.63 31.43
C GLY A 167 4.92 6.96 29.98
N GLY A 168 4.61 6.12 29.00
CA GLY A 168 4.99 6.20 27.58
C GLY A 168 5.19 4.78 27.04
N VAL A 169 4.64 4.51 25.87
CA VAL A 169 4.61 3.17 25.28
C VAL A 169 6.03 2.59 25.18
N ASP A 170 6.15 1.29 25.44
CA ASP A 170 7.27 0.39 25.17
C ASP A 170 7.57 0.38 23.66
N LYS A 171 8.02 1.53 23.14
CA LYS A 171 8.37 1.72 21.75
C LYS A 171 9.77 1.14 21.60
N PRO A 172 9.97 0.22 20.64
CA PRO A 172 11.30 -0.27 20.39
C PRO A 172 12.18 0.91 20.01
N PHE A 173 13.41 0.92 20.52
CA PHE A 173 14.40 1.89 20.17
C PHE A 173 14.83 1.67 18.72
N TYR A 174 14.60 2.65 17.84
CA TYR A 174 14.91 2.48 16.43
C TYR A 174 16.32 2.98 16.12
N LEU A 175 17.12 2.11 15.51
CA LEU A 175 18.40 2.44 14.89
C LEU A 175 18.23 2.32 13.38
N TYR A 176 18.54 3.39 12.66
CA TYR A 176 18.54 3.47 11.21
C TYR A 176 19.98 3.36 10.72
N VAL A 177 20.29 2.30 10.00
CA VAL A 177 21.64 2.01 9.48
C VAL A 177 21.65 2.28 7.99
N ILE A 178 22.40 3.30 7.59
CA ILE A 178 22.51 3.77 6.21
C ILE A 178 23.82 3.27 5.62
N HIS A 179 23.73 2.28 4.73
CA HIS A 179 24.87 1.59 4.13
C HIS A 179 25.37 2.26 2.85
N SER A 180 26.68 2.27 2.67
CA SER A 180 27.40 2.66 1.45
C SER A 180 28.39 1.56 1.07
N PRO A 181 27.90 0.38 0.63
CA PRO A 181 28.76 -0.79 0.45
C PRO A 181 29.83 -0.53 -0.61
N LYS A 182 31.09 -0.89 -0.30
CA LYS A 182 32.22 -0.79 -1.24
C LYS A 182 32.05 -1.74 -2.44
N ASN A 183 31.39 -2.88 -2.23
CA ASN A 183 31.09 -3.87 -3.26
C ASN A 183 29.58 -4.03 -3.42
N GLU A 184 29.07 -3.73 -4.62
CA GLU A 184 27.63 -3.75 -4.85
C GLU A 184 27.01 -5.16 -4.83
N ASN A 185 27.82 -6.21 -4.95
CA ASN A 185 27.34 -7.60 -4.96
C ASN A 185 27.35 -8.25 -3.57
N GLU A 186 27.90 -7.57 -2.57
CA GLU A 186 27.86 -8.05 -1.20
C GLU A 186 26.48 -7.81 -0.57
N PRO A 187 26.02 -8.70 0.31
CA PRO A 187 24.83 -8.46 1.10
C PRO A 187 24.98 -7.18 1.94
N ILE A 188 23.91 -6.40 2.04
CA ILE A 188 23.83 -5.17 2.86
C ILE A 188 24.23 -5.42 4.32
N VAL A 189 24.02 -6.64 4.80
CA VAL A 189 24.49 -7.14 6.08
C VAL A 189 24.97 -8.58 5.88
N PRO A 190 26.08 -9.01 6.50
CA PRO A 190 26.49 -10.41 6.45
C PRO A 190 25.52 -11.25 7.30
N LEU A 191 25.00 -12.33 6.73
CA LEU A 191 23.94 -13.15 7.32
C LEU A 191 24.45 -14.57 7.66
N GLN A 192 23.99 -15.11 8.77
CA GLN A 192 24.09 -16.52 9.14
C GLN A 192 22.68 -17.04 9.45
N GLY A 193 22.05 -17.66 8.45
CA GLY A 193 20.65 -18.05 8.54
C GLY A 193 19.72 -16.84 8.57
N ARG A 194 19.03 -16.62 9.69
CA ARG A 194 18.05 -15.53 9.87
C ARG A 194 18.61 -14.30 10.59
N TRP A 195 19.88 -14.36 10.99
CA TRP A 195 20.51 -13.35 11.83
C TRP A 195 21.75 -12.78 11.14
N THR A 196 22.19 -11.63 11.61
CA THR A 196 23.53 -11.12 11.30
C THR A 196 24.60 -12.07 11.82
N THR A 197 25.75 -12.15 11.15
CA THR A 197 26.88 -12.94 11.68
C THR A 197 27.30 -12.43 13.07
N PRO A 198 27.81 -13.30 13.96
CA PRO A 198 28.32 -12.89 15.27
C PRO A 198 29.41 -11.81 15.19
N GLN A 199 30.27 -11.89 14.17
CA GLN A 199 31.31 -10.90 13.91
C GLN A 199 30.71 -9.51 13.63
N TYR A 200 29.75 -9.43 12.70
CA TYR A 200 29.08 -8.16 12.42
C TYR A 200 28.38 -7.59 13.64
N LEU A 201 27.68 -8.42 14.42
CA LEU A 201 27.01 -7.95 15.62
C LEU A 201 28.01 -7.42 16.68
N LYS A 202 29.19 -8.05 16.79
CA LYS A 202 30.26 -7.58 17.68
C LYS A 202 30.79 -6.22 17.24
N GLU A 203 31.11 -6.05 15.96
CA GLU A 203 31.59 -4.78 15.39
C GLU A 203 30.51 -3.69 15.49
N PHE A 204 29.25 -4.03 15.18
CA PHE A 204 28.12 -3.13 15.32
C PHE A 204 27.95 -2.67 16.77
N ASN A 205 28.02 -3.59 17.74
CA ASN A 205 28.03 -3.27 19.17
C ASN A 205 29.16 -2.31 19.53
N GLN A 206 30.40 -2.58 19.10
CA GLN A 206 31.54 -1.68 19.37
C GLN A 206 31.28 -0.26 18.86
N SER A 207 30.63 -0.11 17.70
CA SER A 207 30.34 1.21 17.10
C SER A 207 29.29 2.00 17.88
N ILE A 208 28.29 1.34 18.47
CA ILE A 208 27.12 1.99 19.11
C ILE A 208 27.14 1.96 20.64
N SER A 209 27.87 1.02 21.28
CA SER A 209 27.94 0.87 22.74
C SER A 209 28.35 2.15 23.46
N PRO A 210 29.29 2.99 22.96
CA PRO A 210 29.60 4.28 23.60
C PRO A 210 28.39 5.22 23.71
N PHE A 211 27.46 5.12 22.75
CA PHE A 211 26.21 5.86 22.80
C PHE A 211 25.17 5.15 23.66
N LEU A 212 24.87 3.87 23.40
CA LEU A 212 23.79 3.15 24.08
C LEU A 212 24.04 2.97 25.58
N SER A 213 25.30 2.90 26.03
CA SER A 213 25.63 2.87 27.46
C SER A 213 25.14 4.10 28.24
N ARG A 214 24.93 5.24 27.55
CA ARG A 214 24.38 6.47 28.15
C ARG A 214 22.86 6.50 28.23
N CYS A 215 22.20 5.53 27.62
CA CYS A 215 20.75 5.48 27.52
C CYS A 215 20.09 4.64 28.62
N GLY A 216 20.89 4.01 29.49
CA GLY A 216 20.38 3.04 30.47
C GLY A 216 19.89 1.75 29.80
N ASP A 217 19.02 1.03 30.49
CA ASP A 217 18.44 -0.21 29.96
C ASP A 217 17.38 0.11 28.91
N ILE A 218 17.69 -0.20 27.65
CA ILE A 218 16.76 -0.13 26.53
C ILE A 218 16.22 -1.54 26.29
N GLY A 219 14.92 -1.75 26.46
CA GLY A 219 14.31 -3.08 26.34
C GLY A 219 14.48 -3.70 24.95
N ASP A 220 13.69 -3.24 23.98
CA ASP A 220 13.71 -3.73 22.60
C ASP A 220 14.37 -2.70 21.69
N VAL A 221 15.29 -3.13 20.83
CA VAL A 221 15.96 -2.33 19.80
C VAL A 221 15.64 -2.89 18.43
N LYS A 222 15.15 -2.04 17.52
CA LYS A 222 14.92 -2.36 16.11
C LYS A 222 15.97 -1.70 15.25
N VAL A 223 16.73 -2.52 14.52
CA VAL A 223 17.76 -2.05 13.59
C VAL A 223 17.24 -2.19 12.17
N LEU A 224 17.14 -1.07 11.46
CA LEU A 224 16.56 -0.94 10.13
C LEU A 224 17.67 -0.59 9.13
N HIS A 225 17.91 -1.42 8.11
CA HIS A 225 19.01 -1.22 7.16
C HIS A 225 18.51 -0.67 5.82
N TYR A 226 19.20 0.37 5.33
CA TYR A 226 18.90 1.09 4.09
C TYR A 226 20.17 1.31 3.27
N TYR A 227 20.01 1.56 1.97
CA TYR A 227 21.10 2.06 1.13
C TYR A 227 21.07 3.59 1.07
N LYS A 228 22.24 4.22 1.14
CA LYS A 228 22.39 5.68 1.18
C LYS A 228 21.74 6.39 -0.02
N ASP A 229 22.04 5.93 -1.23
CA ASP A 229 21.58 6.61 -2.46
C ASP A 229 20.42 5.90 -3.16
N ASN A 230 19.87 4.86 -2.53
CA ASN A 230 18.88 3.99 -3.14
C ASN A 230 17.65 3.89 -2.24
N TYR A 231 16.52 4.38 -2.75
CA TYR A 231 15.25 4.38 -2.02
C TYR A 231 14.47 3.12 -2.34
N ASN A 232 13.94 2.46 -1.30
CA ASN A 232 12.99 1.36 -1.45
C ASN A 232 11.55 1.91 -1.34
N PRO A 233 10.93 2.36 -2.45
CA PRO A 233 9.58 2.90 -2.39
C PRO A 233 8.64 1.81 -1.88
N LEU A 234 7.85 2.15 -0.86
CA LEU A 234 6.76 1.30 -0.42
C LEU A 234 5.89 0.90 -1.63
N ARG A 235 5.67 -0.40 -1.81
CA ARG A 235 4.55 -0.88 -2.65
C ARG A 235 3.19 -0.40 -2.14
N ASN A 236 3.12 0.11 -0.90
CA ASN A 236 1.90 0.55 -0.27
C ASN A 236 1.96 2.02 0.22
N LYS A 237 1.38 2.93 -0.57
CA LYS A 237 1.35 4.39 -0.35
C LYS A 237 0.72 4.91 0.96
N TRP A 238 0.15 4.05 1.82
CA TRP A 238 -0.49 4.49 3.08
C TRP A 238 0.50 4.78 4.21
N VAL A 239 1.72 4.26 4.11
CA VAL A 239 2.83 4.68 4.96
C VAL A 239 3.68 5.61 4.08
N LYS A 240 4.05 6.79 4.57
CA LYS A 240 4.86 7.77 3.79
C LYS A 240 6.37 7.50 3.88
N THR A 241 6.76 6.42 4.54
CA THR A 241 8.15 6.16 4.92
C THR A 241 8.76 5.08 4.04
N GLU A 242 10.03 5.21 3.69
CA GLU A 242 10.76 4.16 3.00
C GLU A 242 10.77 2.82 3.76
N GLN A 243 10.71 1.70 3.04
CA GLN A 243 10.91 0.37 3.66
C GLN A 243 12.40 0.09 3.85
N PRO A 244 12.81 -0.45 5.00
CA PRO A 244 14.17 -0.99 5.10
C PRO A 244 14.35 -2.12 4.08
N VAL A 245 15.58 -2.30 3.60
CA VAL A 245 15.97 -3.47 2.80
C VAL A 245 15.81 -4.73 3.65
N ILE A 246 16.21 -4.64 4.92
CA ILE A 246 16.12 -5.69 5.94
C ILE A 246 16.10 -5.05 7.34
N PHE A 247 15.51 -5.73 8.32
CA PHE A 247 15.54 -5.27 9.71
C PHE A 247 15.69 -6.43 10.70
N PHE A 248 16.19 -6.13 11.89
CA PHE A 248 16.38 -7.08 12.98
C PHE A 248 15.85 -6.52 14.30
N ASN A 249 15.44 -7.43 15.18
CA ASN A 249 15.08 -7.11 16.57
C ASN A 249 16.20 -7.60 17.50
N TYR A 250 16.65 -6.73 18.39
CA TYR A 250 17.63 -7.01 19.41
C TYR A 250 17.10 -6.59 20.79
N ARG A 251 17.70 -7.13 21.85
CA ARG A 251 17.60 -6.60 23.21
C ARG A 251 18.90 -5.91 23.56
N PHE A 252 18.84 -4.75 24.20
CA PHE A 252 20.04 -4.12 24.74
C PHE A 252 20.20 -4.52 26.20
N PHE A 253 21.21 -5.32 26.49
CA PHE A 253 21.47 -5.85 27.82
C PHE A 253 22.97 -5.76 28.12
N ARG A 254 23.31 -5.22 29.30
CA ARG A 254 24.70 -5.06 29.76
C ARG A 254 25.60 -4.35 28.74
N GLY A 255 25.09 -3.28 28.13
CA GLY A 255 25.86 -2.47 27.19
C GLY A 255 25.97 -3.04 25.77
N GLN A 256 25.28 -4.14 25.45
CA GLN A 256 25.37 -4.82 24.16
C GLN A 256 23.99 -5.22 23.61
N LEU A 257 23.84 -5.13 22.30
CA LEU A 257 22.75 -5.75 21.55
C LEU A 257 22.93 -7.26 21.50
N GLN A 258 21.88 -7.98 21.86
CA GLN A 258 21.78 -9.42 21.75
C GLN A 258 20.59 -9.78 20.85
N PRO A 259 20.69 -10.81 19.99
CA PRO A 259 19.57 -11.23 19.16
C PRO A 259 18.36 -11.53 20.05
N ALA A 260 17.25 -10.88 19.76
CA ALA A 260 16.00 -11.10 20.47
C ALA A 260 15.08 -11.83 19.50
N PRO A 261 15.09 -13.18 19.49
CA PRO A 261 14.09 -13.92 18.73
C PRO A 261 12.73 -13.45 19.24
N SER A 262 11.97 -12.76 18.38
CA SER A 262 10.59 -12.48 18.73
C SER A 262 9.88 -13.82 18.76
N GLU A 263 9.03 -14.08 19.75
CA GLU A 263 8.22 -15.32 19.79
C GLU A 263 7.39 -15.51 18.51
N ASN A 264 7.20 -14.43 17.72
CA ASN A 264 6.53 -14.44 16.41
C ASN A 264 7.47 -14.58 15.20
N ASP A 265 8.80 -14.60 15.38
CA ASP A 265 9.79 -14.70 14.29
C ASP A 265 9.84 -16.09 13.65
N GLN A 266 9.12 -17.07 14.21
CA GLN A 266 8.94 -18.37 13.57
C GLN A 266 8.21 -18.28 12.21
N HIS A 267 7.50 -17.18 11.93
CA HIS A 267 6.65 -17.03 10.74
C HIS A 267 7.08 -15.97 9.72
N VAL A 268 8.24 -15.31 9.89
CA VAL A 268 8.80 -14.51 8.78
C VAL A 268 9.29 -15.49 7.72
N PRO A 269 8.75 -15.48 6.49
CA PRO A 269 9.10 -16.47 5.48
C PRO A 269 10.62 -16.49 5.25
N PHE A 270 11.21 -17.69 5.24
CA PHE A 270 12.66 -17.92 5.05
C PHE A 270 13.24 -17.21 3.81
N TYR A 271 12.41 -16.89 2.83
CA TYR A 271 12.78 -16.29 1.54
C TYR A 271 13.33 -14.85 1.59
N PHE A 272 13.32 -14.17 2.75
CA PHE A 272 13.79 -12.77 2.85
C PHE A 272 15.26 -12.61 3.22
N PHE A 273 15.94 -13.67 3.65
CA PHE A 273 17.28 -13.60 4.25
C PHE A 273 18.39 -14.31 3.46
N ASP A 274 18.07 -14.90 2.31
CA ASP A 274 19.07 -15.47 1.40
C ASP A 274 19.29 -14.53 0.22
N PRO A 275 20.49 -13.95 0.02
CA PRO A 275 20.80 -13.11 -1.14
C PRO A 275 20.56 -13.78 -2.50
N ALA A 276 20.69 -15.11 -2.58
CA ALA A 276 20.40 -15.87 -3.80
C ALA A 276 18.90 -15.86 -4.13
N GLN A 277 18.03 -15.77 -3.11
CA GLN A 277 16.57 -15.75 -3.25
C GLN A 277 15.99 -14.33 -3.22
N ASN A 278 16.71 -13.38 -2.62
CA ASN A 278 16.35 -11.98 -2.51
C ASN A 278 17.51 -11.08 -2.96
N SER A 279 17.60 -10.87 -4.27
CA SER A 279 18.62 -9.99 -4.86
C SER A 279 18.58 -8.55 -4.35
N ALA A 280 17.49 -8.10 -3.71
CA ALA A 280 17.45 -6.77 -3.11
C ALA A 280 18.38 -6.63 -1.88
N LEU A 281 18.88 -7.76 -1.34
CA LEU A 281 19.88 -7.76 -0.28
C LEU A 281 21.25 -7.28 -0.75
N THR A 282 21.53 -7.20 -2.05
CA THR A 282 22.77 -6.60 -2.59
C THR A 282 22.44 -5.29 -3.31
N LEU A 283 23.37 -4.33 -3.34
CA LEU A 283 23.12 -3.03 -3.97
C LEU A 283 22.90 -3.19 -5.48
N ALA A 284 23.67 -4.07 -6.12
CA ALA A 284 23.56 -4.40 -7.53
C ALA A 284 22.20 -5.04 -7.83
N GLY A 285 21.75 -6.00 -7.03
CA GLY A 285 20.46 -6.65 -7.22
C GLY A 285 19.29 -5.72 -6.90
N PHE A 286 19.42 -4.85 -5.90
CA PHE A 286 18.48 -3.78 -5.58
C PHE A 286 18.34 -2.81 -6.76
N ARG A 287 19.46 -2.26 -7.26
CA ARG A 287 19.51 -1.37 -8.42
C ARG A 287 18.99 -2.06 -9.67
N LYS A 288 19.33 -3.32 -9.92
CA LYS A 288 18.82 -4.09 -11.06
C LYS A 288 17.31 -4.23 -10.98
N LYS A 289 16.72 -4.49 -9.81
CA LYS A 289 15.27 -4.58 -9.62
C LYS A 289 14.60 -3.23 -9.86
N GLN A 290 15.17 -2.15 -9.35
CA GLN A 290 14.71 -0.78 -9.55
C GLN A 290 14.81 -0.37 -11.03
N GLN A 291 15.98 -0.54 -11.64
CA GLN A 291 16.22 -0.29 -13.06
C GLN A 291 15.37 -1.19 -13.97
N GLN A 292 15.06 -2.44 -13.61
CA GLN A 292 14.16 -3.26 -14.40
C GLN A 292 12.72 -2.74 -14.34
N ALA A 293 12.27 -2.28 -13.17
CA ALA A 293 10.99 -1.59 -13.05
C ALA A 293 10.98 -0.30 -13.88
N ASP A 294 12.01 0.53 -13.75
CA ASP A 294 12.12 1.84 -14.40
C ASP A 294 12.35 1.73 -15.92
N ARG A 295 13.24 0.84 -16.38
CA ARG A 295 13.54 0.64 -17.81
C ARG A 295 12.36 0.03 -18.56
N ARG A 296 11.65 -0.94 -17.99
CA ARG A 296 10.45 -1.50 -18.64
C ARG A 296 9.34 -0.45 -18.72
N ALA A 297 9.20 0.34 -17.65
CA ALA A 297 8.25 1.44 -17.59
C ALA A 297 8.60 2.60 -18.56
N ALA A 298 9.88 2.95 -18.73
CA ALA A 298 10.32 4.09 -19.54
C ALA A 298 10.52 3.75 -21.03
N ARG A 299 11.17 2.62 -21.36
CA ARG A 299 11.49 2.25 -22.75
C ARG A 299 10.25 1.97 -23.59
N TYR A 300 9.23 1.37 -22.99
CA TYR A 300 7.94 1.16 -23.64
C TYR A 300 7.26 2.50 -24.03
N ARG A 301 7.35 3.50 -23.15
CA ARG A 301 6.70 4.81 -23.35
C ARG A 301 7.43 5.72 -24.33
N GLU A 302 8.77 5.71 -24.35
CA GLU A 302 9.53 6.46 -25.35
C GLU A 302 9.21 6.00 -26.77
N THR A 303 9.08 4.69 -26.96
CA THR A 303 8.84 4.10 -28.29
C THR A 303 7.51 4.58 -28.88
N PHE A 304 6.52 4.89 -28.05
CA PHE A 304 5.18 5.34 -28.48
C PHE A 304 4.95 6.83 -28.40
N LYS A 305 5.93 7.62 -27.97
CA LYS A 305 5.85 9.07 -28.17
C LYS A 305 5.79 9.41 -29.65
N TYR A 306 6.46 8.62 -30.48
CA TYR A 306 6.54 8.81 -31.93
C TYR A 306 5.59 7.90 -32.71
N ALA A 307 5.13 8.35 -33.88
CA ALA A 307 4.17 7.61 -34.71
C ALA A 307 4.69 6.22 -35.10
N ARG A 308 5.99 6.08 -35.36
CA ARG A 308 6.63 4.83 -35.79
C ARG A 308 6.43 3.67 -34.81
N GLY A 309 6.28 3.94 -33.52
CA GLY A 309 6.02 2.90 -32.53
C GLY A 309 4.55 2.57 -32.33
N ARG A 310 3.62 3.35 -32.91
CA ARG A 310 2.18 3.18 -32.71
C ARG A 310 1.56 2.31 -33.80
N LYS A 311 0.58 1.50 -33.41
CA LYS A 311 -0.25 0.69 -34.29
C LYS A 311 -1.65 1.31 -34.39
N PRO A 312 -2.25 1.39 -35.60
CA PRO A 312 -3.63 1.85 -35.77
C PRO A 312 -4.61 1.01 -34.93
N GLY A 313 -5.65 1.65 -34.39
CA GLY A 313 -6.66 1.00 -33.57
C GLY A 313 -6.23 0.64 -32.14
N ILE A 314 -5.05 1.07 -31.68
CA ILE A 314 -4.59 0.88 -30.29
C ILE A 314 -4.56 2.23 -29.57
N VAL A 315 -4.98 2.23 -28.31
CA VAL A 315 -4.89 3.40 -27.44
C VAL A 315 -3.51 3.48 -26.79
N TYR A 316 -2.88 4.65 -26.90
CA TYR A 316 -1.60 4.97 -26.29
C TYR A 316 -1.77 6.08 -25.25
N LYS A 317 -1.43 5.79 -23.97
CA LYS A 317 -1.46 6.76 -22.87
C LYS A 317 -0.05 6.96 -22.29
N LEU A 318 0.41 8.20 -22.23
CA LEU A 318 1.73 8.61 -21.76
C LEU A 318 1.74 8.80 -20.24
N ALA A 319 2.93 9.10 -19.70
CA ALA A 319 3.14 9.24 -18.25
C ALA A 319 2.19 10.23 -17.53
N PRO A 320 1.85 11.40 -18.10
CA PRO A 320 0.93 12.34 -17.44
C PRO A 320 -0.46 11.76 -17.14
N PHE A 321 -1.01 10.97 -18.08
CA PHE A 321 -2.28 10.28 -17.89
C PHE A 321 -2.20 9.31 -16.69
N TRP A 322 -1.16 8.46 -16.67
CA TRP A 322 -1.00 7.46 -15.62
C TRP A 322 -0.61 8.02 -14.25
N ALA A 323 -0.07 9.25 -14.18
CA ALA A 323 0.24 9.92 -12.92
C ALA A 323 -0.99 10.04 -12.00
N HIS A 324 -2.20 10.04 -12.58
CA HIS A 324 -3.47 10.14 -11.86
C HIS A 324 -3.89 8.78 -11.24
N TYR A 325 -3.29 7.68 -11.69
CA TYR A 325 -3.57 6.30 -11.27
C TYR A 325 -2.32 5.69 -10.63
N SER A 326 -1.92 6.23 -9.49
CA SER A 326 -0.60 5.95 -8.94
C SER A 326 -0.41 4.59 -8.25
N GLN A 327 -1.43 3.73 -8.21
CA GLN A 327 -1.34 2.33 -7.75
C GLN A 327 -1.76 1.34 -8.86
N PHE A 328 -1.70 1.81 -10.10
CA PHE A 328 -2.16 1.09 -11.29
C PHE A 328 -1.01 0.53 -12.11
N ASP A 329 0.19 0.34 -11.53
CA ASP A 329 1.35 -0.02 -12.36
C ASP A 329 1.13 -1.35 -13.11
N ILE A 330 0.61 -2.39 -12.45
CA ILE A 330 0.25 -3.64 -13.12
C ILE A 330 -0.84 -3.42 -14.18
N ALA A 331 -1.92 -2.71 -13.85
CA ALA A 331 -3.00 -2.45 -14.81
C ALA A 331 -2.51 -1.63 -16.02
N ARG A 332 -1.68 -0.62 -15.78
CA ARG A 332 -0.98 0.17 -16.80
C ARG A 332 -0.13 -0.72 -17.69
N ARG A 333 0.69 -1.61 -17.12
CA ARG A 333 1.57 -2.50 -17.89
C ARG A 333 0.79 -3.49 -18.74
N ILE A 334 -0.30 -4.05 -18.19
CA ILE A 334 -1.23 -4.89 -18.95
C ILE A 334 -1.92 -4.08 -20.06
N PHE A 335 -2.35 -2.85 -19.79
CA PHE A 335 -2.90 -1.95 -20.79
C PHE A 335 -1.90 -1.68 -21.92
N ASP A 336 -0.65 -1.42 -21.54
CA ASP A 336 0.54 -1.31 -22.37
C ASP A 336 0.93 -2.68 -22.97
N GLY A 337 0.20 -3.78 -22.78
CA GLY A 337 0.55 -5.06 -23.39
C GLY A 337 1.91 -5.65 -22.96
N ASP A 338 2.51 -5.13 -21.89
CA ASP A 338 3.63 -5.73 -21.16
C ASP A 338 3.07 -6.72 -20.13
N MET A 339 2.82 -7.94 -20.62
CA MET A 339 2.17 -9.02 -19.86
C MET A 339 3.18 -10.00 -19.25
N GLU A 340 4.45 -9.89 -19.61
CA GLU A 340 5.46 -10.92 -19.36
C GLU A 340 5.93 -10.95 -17.90
N GLY A 341 5.70 -12.07 -17.21
CA GLY A 341 6.14 -12.27 -15.83
C GLY A 341 5.20 -11.70 -14.76
N PHE A 342 4.03 -11.16 -15.13
CA PHE A 342 3.05 -10.62 -14.18
C PHE A 342 1.76 -11.40 -14.08
N ASN A 343 1.34 -12.10 -15.14
CA ASN A 343 0.09 -12.85 -15.21
C ASN A 343 -0.06 -13.96 -14.14
N THR A 344 1.03 -14.42 -13.54
CA THR A 344 1.02 -15.40 -12.44
C THR A 344 1.04 -14.76 -11.05
N THR A 345 1.33 -13.45 -10.96
CA THR A 345 1.50 -12.74 -9.68
C THR A 345 0.17 -12.54 -8.96
N GLY A 346 0.22 -12.50 -7.62
CA GLY A 346 -0.96 -12.20 -6.81
C GLY A 346 -1.57 -10.82 -7.08
N GLU A 347 -0.73 -9.84 -7.42
CA GLU A 347 -1.13 -8.46 -7.74
C GLU A 347 -1.92 -8.40 -9.06
N PHE A 348 -1.48 -9.10 -10.10
CA PHE A 348 -2.25 -9.24 -11.34
C PHE A 348 -3.60 -9.89 -11.09
N LYS A 349 -3.62 -11.00 -10.35
CA LYS A 349 -4.87 -11.72 -10.03
C LYS A 349 -5.85 -10.82 -9.25
N ALA A 350 -5.34 -10.00 -8.34
CA ALA A 350 -6.15 -9.04 -7.58
C ALA A 350 -6.75 -7.95 -8.49
N MET A 351 -5.94 -7.37 -9.38
CA MET A 351 -6.40 -6.38 -10.36
C MET A 351 -7.37 -6.99 -11.39
N PHE A 352 -7.16 -8.23 -11.81
CA PHE A 352 -8.05 -8.96 -12.71
C PHE A 352 -9.42 -9.17 -12.07
N MET A 353 -9.46 -9.63 -10.82
CA MET A 353 -10.72 -9.81 -10.08
C MET A 353 -11.44 -8.47 -9.87
N ALA A 354 -10.69 -7.39 -9.58
CA ALA A 354 -11.23 -6.04 -9.47
C ALA A 354 -11.84 -5.54 -10.78
N LEU A 355 -11.15 -5.75 -11.90
CA LEU A 355 -11.67 -5.43 -13.22
C LEU A 355 -12.94 -6.21 -13.53
N ALA A 356 -12.92 -7.53 -13.32
CA ALA A 356 -14.07 -8.39 -13.59
C ALA A 356 -15.32 -7.93 -12.81
N ASP A 357 -15.19 -7.66 -11.51
CA ASP A 357 -16.32 -7.22 -10.68
C ASP A 357 -16.82 -5.82 -11.09
N VAL A 358 -15.91 -4.85 -11.19
CA VAL A 358 -16.26 -3.45 -11.53
C VAL A 358 -16.85 -3.36 -12.94
N TRP A 359 -16.23 -4.00 -13.93
CA TRP A 359 -16.73 -4.04 -15.31
C TRP A 359 -18.14 -4.64 -15.36
N SER A 360 -18.33 -5.82 -14.75
CA SER A 360 -19.61 -6.52 -14.78
C SER A 360 -20.72 -5.72 -14.11
N ARG A 361 -20.37 -4.92 -13.09
CA ARG A 361 -21.33 -4.09 -12.36
C ARG A 361 -21.63 -2.75 -13.02
N GLN A 362 -20.61 -2.03 -13.48
CA GLN A 362 -20.74 -0.66 -14.01
C GLN A 362 -21.03 -0.64 -15.51
N CYS A 363 -20.56 -1.64 -16.25
CA CYS A 363 -20.66 -1.70 -17.71
C CYS A 363 -21.64 -2.77 -18.19
N LYS A 364 -22.74 -2.98 -17.45
CA LYS A 364 -23.76 -4.01 -17.76
C LYS A 364 -24.23 -3.99 -19.22
N SER A 365 -24.38 -2.81 -19.81
CA SER A 365 -24.79 -2.65 -21.22
C SER A 365 -23.78 -3.18 -22.23
N GLN A 366 -22.53 -3.42 -21.81
CA GLN A 366 -21.45 -3.97 -22.63
C GLN A 366 -21.23 -5.47 -22.37
N VAL A 367 -21.93 -6.06 -21.39
CA VAL A 367 -21.79 -7.47 -21.02
C VAL A 367 -22.81 -8.30 -21.79
N LYS A 368 -22.33 -9.26 -22.59
CA LYS A 368 -23.20 -10.13 -23.39
C LYS A 368 -23.91 -11.20 -22.55
N SER A 369 -23.20 -11.76 -21.57
CA SER A 369 -23.72 -12.80 -20.69
C SER A 369 -23.05 -12.73 -19.32
N PHE A 370 -23.80 -13.10 -18.29
CA PHE A 370 -23.32 -13.15 -16.92
C PHE A 370 -23.24 -14.60 -16.44
N THR A 371 -22.22 -14.89 -15.66
CA THR A 371 -22.10 -16.07 -14.83
C THR A 371 -22.32 -15.65 -13.38
N THR A 372 -23.23 -16.34 -12.69
CA THR A 372 -23.56 -16.07 -11.29
C THR A 372 -22.72 -16.95 -10.38
N PHE A 373 -22.04 -16.31 -9.43
CA PHE A 373 -21.29 -16.99 -8.37
C PHE A 373 -21.97 -16.74 -7.02
N GLU A 374 -22.29 -17.82 -6.31
CA GLU A 374 -22.71 -17.76 -4.92
C GLU A 374 -21.51 -18.03 -4.02
N VAL A 375 -20.95 -16.98 -3.45
CA VAL A 375 -19.81 -17.12 -2.54
C VAL A 375 -20.37 -17.14 -1.11
N PRO A 376 -20.28 -18.28 -0.40
CA PRO A 376 -20.65 -18.32 1.00
C PRO A 376 -19.69 -17.42 1.79
N TYR A 377 -20.24 -16.69 2.75
CA TYR A 377 -19.44 -15.93 3.70
C TYR A 377 -19.95 -16.17 5.12
N GLU A 378 -19.04 -16.15 6.08
CA GLU A 378 -19.36 -16.10 7.49
C GLU A 378 -19.01 -14.72 8.00
N ALA A 379 -20.00 -13.92 8.38
CA ALA A 379 -19.79 -12.66 9.05
C ALA A 379 -19.87 -12.85 10.56
N TYR A 380 -19.02 -12.14 11.29
CA TYR A 380 -19.12 -12.08 12.74
C TYR A 380 -20.38 -11.30 13.15
N ALA A 381 -21.28 -11.96 13.88
CA ALA A 381 -22.54 -11.39 14.33
C ALA A 381 -22.46 -10.88 15.77
N GLY A 382 -21.57 -11.45 16.57
CA GLY A 382 -21.42 -11.10 17.97
C GLY A 382 -20.71 -12.21 18.75
N SER A 383 -20.56 -12.02 20.04
CA SER A 383 -20.12 -13.09 20.94
C SER A 383 -20.75 -12.90 22.29
N SER A 384 -21.16 -13.99 22.92
CA SER A 384 -21.54 -14.05 24.33
C SER A 384 -20.43 -14.74 25.12
N TRP A 385 -20.51 -14.62 26.43
CA TRP A 385 -19.65 -15.30 27.39
C TRP A 385 -20.54 -16.12 28.31
N GLU A 386 -20.18 -17.38 28.51
CA GLU A 386 -20.76 -18.27 29.50
C GLU A 386 -20.20 -17.93 30.89
N MET A 387 -20.89 -18.38 31.95
CA MET A 387 -20.50 -18.09 33.34
C MET A 387 -19.14 -18.70 33.74
N ASP A 388 -18.71 -19.76 33.05
CA ASP A 388 -17.39 -20.39 33.20
C ASP A 388 -16.26 -19.62 32.47
N GLY A 389 -16.59 -18.51 31.81
CA GLY A 389 -15.66 -17.72 31.00
C GLY A 389 -15.46 -18.24 29.57
N THR A 390 -16.18 -19.29 29.17
CA THR A 390 -16.16 -19.80 27.78
C THR A 390 -16.82 -18.79 26.85
N GLN A 391 -16.15 -18.47 25.74
CA GLN A 391 -16.69 -17.55 24.74
C GLN A 391 -17.45 -18.30 23.66
N ILE A 392 -18.71 -17.93 23.43
CA ILE A 392 -19.48 -18.39 22.26
C ILE A 392 -19.41 -17.32 21.17
N ILE A 393 -19.00 -17.73 19.97
CA ILE A 393 -18.90 -16.85 18.80
C ILE A 393 -20.15 -17.03 17.94
N HIS A 394 -20.93 -15.97 17.83
CA HIS A 394 -22.08 -15.92 16.93
C HIS A 394 -21.61 -15.51 15.55
N LYS A 395 -21.83 -16.40 14.57
CA LYS A 395 -21.54 -16.14 13.16
C LYS A 395 -22.86 -16.11 12.39
N VAL A 396 -23.03 -15.10 11.56
CA VAL A 396 -24.08 -15.09 10.53
C VAL A 396 -23.48 -15.70 9.28
N LYS A 397 -24.02 -16.84 8.87
CA LYS A 397 -23.73 -17.41 7.55
C LYS A 397 -24.60 -16.69 6.53
N GLY A 398 -24.00 -16.26 5.44
CA GLY A 398 -24.70 -15.65 4.33
C GLY A 398 -24.13 -16.12 3.01
N LYS A 399 -24.81 -15.74 1.93
CA LYS A 399 -24.31 -15.91 0.57
C LYS A 399 -24.19 -14.55 -0.07
N LYS A 400 -23.09 -14.31 -0.77
CA LYS A 400 -22.87 -13.11 -1.55
C LYS A 400 -22.92 -13.49 -3.02
N ILE A 401 -23.87 -12.91 -3.73
CA ILE A 401 -24.13 -13.21 -5.13
C ILE A 401 -23.33 -12.22 -5.98
N TYR A 402 -22.50 -12.74 -6.88
CA TYR A 402 -21.75 -11.96 -7.84
C TYR A 402 -22.20 -12.31 -9.25
N HIS A 403 -22.56 -11.30 -10.04
CA HIS A 403 -22.84 -11.45 -11.47
C HIS A 403 -21.63 -10.96 -12.26
N ILE A 404 -20.87 -11.90 -12.80
CA ILE A 404 -19.59 -11.63 -13.48
C ILE A 404 -19.76 -11.90 -14.97
N ASP A 405 -19.29 -11.00 -15.84
CA ASP A 405 -19.22 -11.19 -17.29
C ASP A 405 -18.54 -12.53 -17.58
N SER A 406 -19.22 -13.40 -18.33
CA SER A 406 -18.83 -14.79 -18.51
C SER A 406 -17.41 -14.97 -19.05
N ARG A 407 -16.85 -13.95 -19.72
CA ARG A 407 -15.46 -13.97 -20.20
C ARG A 407 -14.44 -14.02 -19.07
N PHE A 408 -14.76 -13.47 -17.89
CA PHE A 408 -13.89 -13.49 -16.72
C PHE A 408 -14.10 -14.73 -15.85
N ALA A 409 -15.23 -15.43 -16.00
CA ALA A 409 -15.67 -16.49 -15.10
C ALA A 409 -14.64 -17.61 -14.85
N PRO A 410 -13.89 -18.13 -15.86
CA PRO A 410 -12.91 -19.21 -15.64
C PRO A 410 -11.77 -18.82 -14.67
N PHE A 411 -11.44 -17.53 -14.63
CA PHE A 411 -10.32 -17.01 -13.85
C PHE A 411 -10.79 -16.38 -12.54
N TRP A 412 -11.97 -15.79 -12.51
CA TRP A 412 -12.46 -15.03 -11.37
C TRP A 412 -12.54 -15.87 -10.09
N SER A 413 -13.15 -17.06 -10.16
CA SER A 413 -13.24 -17.97 -9.01
C SER A 413 -11.89 -18.62 -8.69
N SER A 414 -11.13 -19.04 -9.70
CA SER A 414 -9.85 -19.74 -9.51
C SER A 414 -8.74 -18.85 -8.96
N TYR A 415 -8.82 -17.54 -9.16
CA TYR A 415 -7.85 -16.57 -8.62
C TYR A 415 -8.08 -16.24 -7.15
N GLN A 416 -9.29 -16.46 -6.62
CA GLN A 416 -9.66 -16.05 -5.27
C GLN A 416 -8.70 -16.57 -4.18
N PRO A 417 -8.25 -17.85 -4.16
CA PRO A 417 -7.29 -18.32 -3.16
C PRO A 417 -5.92 -17.62 -3.25
N ALA A 418 -5.43 -17.42 -4.48
CA ALA A 418 -4.15 -16.76 -4.71
C ALA A 418 -4.18 -15.28 -4.34
N VAL A 419 -5.31 -14.61 -4.57
CA VAL A 419 -5.49 -13.22 -4.15
C VAL A 419 -5.63 -13.12 -2.64
N ASN A 420 -6.39 -14.00 -1.99
CA ASN A 420 -6.44 -14.05 -0.54
C ASN A 420 -5.03 -14.21 0.05
N LEU A 421 -4.23 -15.14 -0.48
CA LEU A 421 -2.84 -15.34 -0.05
C LEU A 421 -1.95 -14.12 -0.31
N PHE A 422 -2.12 -13.44 -1.44
CA PHE A 422 -1.38 -12.22 -1.75
C PHE A 422 -1.72 -11.08 -0.78
N LEU A 423 -3.00 -10.87 -0.49
CA LEU A 423 -3.46 -9.88 0.48
C LEU A 423 -2.95 -10.23 1.89
N LEU A 424 -3.03 -11.50 2.27
CA LEU A 424 -2.42 -12.05 3.49
C LEU A 424 -0.92 -11.73 3.55
N LYS A 425 -0.17 -11.93 2.47
CA LYS A 425 1.29 -11.74 2.47
C LYS A 425 1.74 -10.28 2.39
N THR A 426 1.00 -9.43 1.69
CA THR A 426 1.47 -8.06 1.38
C THR A 426 0.83 -6.98 2.23
N ARG A 427 -0.41 -7.18 2.68
CA ARG A 427 -1.14 -6.18 3.45
C ARG A 427 -1.06 -6.45 4.95
N ILE A 428 -1.06 -7.72 5.39
CA ILE A 428 -0.97 -8.04 6.82
C ILE A 428 0.35 -7.61 7.42
N PRO A 429 1.54 -7.82 6.80
CA PRO A 429 2.77 -7.26 7.35
C PRO A 429 2.77 -5.73 7.41
N ALA A 430 2.12 -5.03 6.46
CA ALA A 430 1.99 -3.57 6.51
C ALA A 430 1.00 -3.08 7.59
N ILE A 431 -0.07 -3.83 7.83
CA ILE A 431 -1.01 -3.62 8.95
C ILE A 431 -0.30 -3.94 10.29
N MET A 432 0.53 -4.98 10.33
CA MET A 432 1.34 -5.34 11.50
C MET A 432 2.45 -4.33 11.78
N ALA A 433 3.11 -3.80 10.74
CA ALA A 433 4.16 -2.80 10.84
C ALA A 433 3.64 -1.40 11.21
N SER A 434 2.36 -1.10 10.95
CA SER A 434 1.69 0.13 11.40
C SER A 434 1.19 0.07 12.85
N GLY A 435 1.61 -0.93 13.62
CA GLY A 435 1.30 -1.06 15.04
C GLY A 435 0.06 -1.92 15.35
N HIS A 436 -0.68 -2.37 14.34
CA HIS A 436 -1.79 -3.31 14.51
C HIS A 436 -1.29 -4.75 14.49
N ASN A 437 -0.70 -5.18 15.60
CA ASN A 437 -0.13 -6.52 15.77
C ASN A 437 -1.22 -7.61 15.68
N LEU A 438 -1.46 -8.18 14.48
CA LEU A 438 -2.45 -9.22 14.19
C LEU A 438 -2.21 -10.53 14.97
N MET A 439 -0.98 -10.77 15.40
CA MET A 439 -0.59 -11.96 16.17
C MET A 439 -0.96 -11.88 17.67
N ARG A 440 -1.33 -10.70 18.17
CA ARG A 440 -1.88 -10.52 19.54
C ARG A 440 -3.40 -10.38 19.56
N LYS A 441 -4.00 -10.42 18.38
CA LYS A 441 -5.44 -10.38 18.17
C LYS A 441 -5.92 -11.83 18.14
N SER A 442 -7.05 -12.10 18.79
CA SER A 442 -7.66 -13.44 18.74
C SER A 442 -7.85 -13.88 17.28
N LEU A 443 -7.86 -15.20 17.01
CA LEU A 443 -8.21 -15.76 15.68
C LEU A 443 -9.47 -15.10 15.08
N LYS A 444 -10.38 -14.63 15.94
CA LYS A 444 -11.59 -13.81 15.68
C LYS A 444 -11.31 -12.41 15.12
N GLU A 445 -10.33 -11.69 15.62
CA GLU A 445 -9.96 -10.36 15.12
C GLU A 445 -9.04 -10.44 13.90
N ALA A 446 -8.18 -11.46 13.83
CA ALA A 446 -7.44 -11.77 12.61
C ALA A 446 -8.42 -12.16 11.49
N SER A 447 -9.38 -13.05 11.76
CA SER A 447 -10.46 -13.41 10.83
C SER A 447 -11.36 -12.22 10.47
N LYS A 448 -11.68 -11.32 11.40
CA LYS A 448 -12.44 -10.08 11.13
C LYS A 448 -11.65 -9.11 10.25
N ILE A 449 -10.38 -8.84 10.55
CA ILE A 449 -9.50 -8.03 9.69
C ILE A 449 -9.29 -8.73 8.35
N LEU A 450 -9.31 -10.06 8.30
CA LEU A 450 -9.20 -10.84 7.06
C LEU A 450 -10.48 -10.79 6.22
N ASN A 451 -11.65 -10.84 6.85
CA ASN A 451 -12.95 -10.64 6.21
C ASN A 451 -13.15 -9.17 5.81
N GLU A 452 -12.67 -8.22 6.61
CA GLU A 452 -12.57 -6.81 6.22
C GLU A 452 -11.45 -6.61 5.18
N SER A 453 -10.45 -7.49 5.11
CA SER A 453 -9.44 -7.57 4.03
C SER A 453 -9.93 -8.34 2.81
N SER A 454 -11.09 -9.00 2.87
CA SER A 454 -11.87 -9.25 1.66
C SER A 454 -12.41 -7.93 1.08
N GLN A 455 -12.34 -6.83 1.84
CA GLN A 455 -12.31 -5.46 1.33
C GLN A 455 -10.89 -4.86 1.21
N ALA A 456 -9.78 -5.58 1.41
CA ALA A 456 -8.44 -5.10 1.02
C ALA A 456 -8.25 -5.08 -0.50
N PHE A 457 -9.22 -5.64 -1.22
CA PHE A 457 -9.55 -5.33 -2.61
C PHE A 457 -9.97 -3.87 -2.85
N ILE A 458 -10.24 -3.07 -1.80
CA ILE A 458 -10.73 -1.68 -1.90
C ILE A 458 -9.84 -0.86 -2.81
N ILE A 459 -8.52 -0.98 -2.75
CA ILE A 459 -7.64 -0.08 -3.51
C ILE A 459 -7.71 -0.42 -4.99
N GLU A 460 -7.49 -1.68 -5.34
CA GLU A 460 -7.55 -2.18 -6.71
C GLU A 460 -8.96 -1.95 -7.29
N HIS A 461 -10.02 -2.24 -6.51
CA HIS A 461 -11.40 -1.99 -6.90
C HIS A 461 -11.75 -0.51 -7.01
N LEU A 462 -11.32 0.35 -6.07
CA LEU A 462 -11.61 1.79 -6.13
C LEU A 462 -10.89 2.44 -7.30
N GLN A 463 -9.63 2.08 -7.53
CA GLN A 463 -8.90 2.63 -8.67
C GLN A 463 -9.47 2.11 -9.99
N MET A 464 -9.89 0.84 -10.06
CA MET A 464 -10.56 0.29 -11.24
C MET A 464 -11.95 0.89 -11.46
N ALA A 465 -12.74 1.04 -10.40
CA ALA A 465 -14.02 1.76 -10.45
C ALA A 465 -13.82 3.19 -10.92
N ARG A 466 -12.85 3.91 -10.37
CA ARG A 466 -12.54 5.28 -10.79
C ARG A 466 -12.07 5.32 -12.25
N PHE A 467 -11.20 4.41 -12.67
CA PHE A 467 -10.72 4.35 -14.05
C PHE A 467 -11.87 4.11 -15.03
N ILE A 468 -12.69 3.07 -14.80
CA ILE A 468 -13.83 2.74 -15.67
C ILE A 468 -14.86 3.89 -15.68
N GLN A 469 -15.18 4.46 -14.51
CA GLN A 469 -16.11 5.58 -14.40
C GLN A 469 -15.61 6.82 -15.17
N GLN A 470 -14.32 7.14 -15.09
CA GLN A 470 -13.75 8.32 -15.73
C GLN A 470 -13.58 8.17 -17.24
N GLN A 471 -13.20 6.98 -17.71
CA GLN A 471 -12.96 6.75 -19.14
C GLN A 471 -14.25 6.37 -19.88
N GLY A 472 -15.24 5.78 -19.19
CA GLY A 472 -16.51 5.34 -19.76
C GLY A 472 -16.44 3.94 -20.37
N CYS A 473 -17.51 3.17 -20.17
CA CYS A 473 -17.57 1.74 -20.52
C CYS A 473 -17.38 1.42 -22.02
N SER A 474 -17.81 2.32 -22.91
CA SER A 474 -17.69 2.16 -24.35
C SER A 474 -16.38 2.71 -24.94
N SER A 475 -15.52 3.31 -24.11
CA SER A 475 -14.26 3.90 -24.57
C SER A 475 -13.29 2.84 -25.07
N ALA A 476 -12.51 3.17 -26.11
CA ALA A 476 -11.44 2.32 -26.59
C ALA A 476 -10.43 2.00 -25.48
N THR A 477 -10.21 2.95 -24.57
CA THR A 477 -9.32 2.81 -23.40
C THR A 477 -9.78 1.69 -22.47
N VAL A 478 -11.06 1.66 -22.08
CA VAL A 478 -11.57 0.59 -21.20
C VAL A 478 -11.65 -0.74 -21.94
N GLN A 479 -12.06 -0.73 -23.21
CA GLN A 479 -12.12 -1.96 -24.02
C GLN A 479 -10.75 -2.60 -24.20
N GLN A 480 -9.70 -1.80 -24.42
CA GLN A 480 -8.32 -2.28 -24.47
C GLN A 480 -7.86 -2.85 -23.13
N MET A 481 -8.18 -2.19 -22.01
CA MET A 481 -7.88 -2.70 -20.66
C MET A 481 -8.52 -4.08 -20.44
N VAL A 482 -9.83 -4.20 -20.70
CA VAL A 482 -10.58 -5.46 -20.59
C VAL A 482 -9.99 -6.54 -21.48
N SER A 483 -9.76 -6.22 -22.74
CA SER A 483 -9.18 -7.16 -23.71
C SER A 483 -7.82 -7.66 -23.23
N ASN A 484 -6.92 -6.76 -22.84
CA ASN A 484 -5.57 -7.14 -22.43
C ASN A 484 -5.53 -7.97 -21.14
N PHE A 485 -6.38 -7.68 -20.15
CA PHE A 485 -6.47 -8.53 -18.96
C PHE A 485 -6.98 -9.94 -19.26
N LEU A 486 -8.04 -10.06 -20.06
CA LEU A 486 -8.55 -11.38 -20.50
C LEU A 486 -7.49 -12.14 -21.29
N ARG A 487 -6.80 -11.46 -22.20
CA ARG A 487 -5.72 -12.02 -23.00
C ARG A 487 -4.55 -12.51 -22.14
N ALA A 488 -4.11 -11.72 -21.15
CA ALA A 488 -3.05 -12.08 -20.23
C ALA A 488 -3.42 -13.31 -19.38
N ALA A 489 -4.67 -13.39 -18.90
CA ALA A 489 -5.15 -14.53 -18.13
C ALA A 489 -5.21 -15.82 -18.96
N ASN A 490 -5.51 -15.70 -20.26
CA ASN A 490 -5.50 -16.81 -21.22
C ASN A 490 -4.12 -17.12 -21.82
N ASN A 491 -3.03 -16.50 -21.34
CA ASN A 491 -1.68 -16.63 -21.91
C ASN A 491 -1.60 -16.28 -23.41
N GLN A 492 -2.42 -15.36 -23.87
CA GLN A 492 -2.46 -14.95 -25.27
C GLN A 492 -1.70 -13.61 -25.47
N PRO A 493 -1.18 -13.30 -26.69
CA PRO A 493 -0.38 -12.08 -26.94
C PRO A 493 -1.18 -10.79 -26.78
N SER A 494 -0.68 -9.72 -26.16
CA SER A 494 -1.43 -8.45 -26.01
C SER A 494 -2.17 -7.95 -27.28
N ALA A 495 -3.25 -7.17 -27.12
CA ALA A 495 -4.01 -6.60 -28.22
C ALA A 495 -3.10 -5.92 -29.27
N GLN A 496 -2.06 -5.24 -28.81
CA GLN A 496 -1.01 -4.64 -29.62
C GLN A 496 -0.24 -5.66 -30.46
N LYS A 497 0.14 -6.81 -29.88
CA LYS A 497 0.83 -7.89 -30.59
C LYS A 497 -0.10 -8.66 -31.53
N ALA A 498 -1.34 -8.86 -31.13
CA ALA A 498 -2.34 -9.61 -31.87
C ALA A 498 -3.06 -8.82 -32.97
N GLY A 499 -2.78 -7.52 -33.13
CA GLY A 499 -3.40 -6.68 -34.16
C GLY A 499 -4.88 -6.38 -33.90
N ILE A 500 -5.34 -6.46 -32.65
CA ILE A 500 -6.71 -6.10 -32.28
C ILE A 500 -6.88 -4.59 -32.40
N ARG A 501 -8.04 -4.15 -32.92
CA ARG A 501 -8.36 -2.74 -33.13
C ARG A 501 -9.58 -2.35 -32.31
N PHE A 502 -9.52 -1.20 -31.65
CA PHE A 502 -10.61 -0.62 -30.87
C PHE A 502 -11.14 0.64 -31.55
N LYS A 503 -12.46 0.73 -31.69
CA LYS A 503 -13.12 1.89 -32.32
C LYS A 503 -12.88 3.15 -31.48
N GLY A 504 -12.37 4.22 -32.10
CA GLY A 504 -12.07 5.49 -31.42
C GLY A 504 -10.70 5.55 -30.76
N ALA A 505 -9.85 4.54 -30.95
CA ALA A 505 -8.56 4.44 -30.27
C ALA A 505 -7.60 5.60 -30.57
N GLU A 506 -7.62 6.10 -31.81
CA GLU A 506 -6.79 7.22 -32.25
C GLU A 506 -7.20 8.52 -31.54
N HIS A 507 -8.50 8.75 -31.35
CA HIS A 507 -9.02 9.94 -30.67
C HIS A 507 -8.73 9.91 -29.17
N GLU A 508 -8.72 8.72 -28.57
CA GLU A 508 -8.41 8.54 -27.16
C GLU A 508 -6.91 8.42 -26.87
N SER A 509 -6.06 8.29 -27.88
CA SER A 509 -4.61 8.25 -27.70
C SER A 509 -4.05 9.64 -27.40
N ASP A 510 -3.05 9.71 -26.51
CA ASP A 510 -2.32 10.95 -26.28
C ASP A 510 -1.60 11.39 -27.57
N PRO A 511 -1.41 12.69 -27.83
CA PRO A 511 -0.80 13.16 -29.07
C PRO A 511 0.58 12.53 -29.37
N VAL A 512 0.88 12.36 -30.66
CA VAL A 512 2.22 11.98 -31.10
C VAL A 512 3.14 13.19 -30.96
N LEU A 513 4.33 13.01 -30.40
CA LEU A 513 5.39 14.00 -30.45
C LEU A 513 6.04 13.95 -31.84
N LYS A 514 6.13 15.11 -32.48
CA LYS A 514 6.75 15.27 -33.80
C LYS A 514 8.26 15.12 -33.74
#